data_AF-A0A078QTG0-F1
#
_entry.id   AF-A0A078QTG0-F1
#
_cell.length_a   1.000
_cell.length_b   1.000
_cell.length_c   1.000
_cell.angle_alpha   90.00
_cell.angle_beta   90.00
_cell.angle_gamma   90.00
#
_symmetry.space_group_name_H-M   'P 1'
#
loop_
_entity.id
_entity.type
_entity.pdbx_description
1 polymer ?
#
loop_
_entity_poly.entity_id
_entity_poly.type
_entity_poly.pdbx_seq_one_letter_code
_entity_poly.pdbx_strand_id
1 'polypeptide(L)' 'MATFDYTTRELRTKQALILDKADAGEDIVIHRGIRKSYMIVPIHEDDYTISDEFREKIAKAREDYKAGK' A
#
# COMPACT_ATOMS: atom_id res chain seq x y z
N MET A 1 -7.30 8.88 -8.51
CA MET A 1 -7.29 7.44 -8.19
C MET A 1 -8.68 7.04 -7.75
N ALA A 2 -9.19 5.93 -8.27
CA ALA A 2 -10.44 5.34 -7.82
C ALA A 2 -10.10 4.21 -6.84
N THR A 3 -10.82 4.15 -5.73
CA THR A 3 -10.71 3.08 -4.74
C THR A 3 -11.79 2.04 -5.02
N PHE A 4 -11.39 0.76 -5.05
CA PHE A 4 -12.30 -0.36 -5.28
C PHE A 4 -12.37 -1.26 -4.06
N ASP A 5 -13.59 -1.49 -3.59
CA ASP A 5 -13.88 -2.36 -2.48
C ASP A 5 -14.30 -3.75 -2.97
N TYR A 6 -13.62 -4.78 -2.46
CA TYR A 6 -13.98 -6.18 -2.71
C TYR A 6 -14.16 -6.93 -1.40
N THR A 7 -15.00 -7.96 -1.45
CA THR A 7 -15.09 -8.94 -0.37
C THR A 7 -13.98 -9.98 -0.49
N THR A 8 -13.65 -10.64 0.63
CA THR A 8 -12.78 -11.83 0.60
C THR A 8 -13.28 -12.98 -0.30
N ARG A 9 -14.58 -13.04 -0.59
CA ARG A 9 -15.11 -14.02 -1.55
C ARG A 9 -14.76 -13.62 -2.97
N GLU A 10 -14.95 -12.36 -3.34
CA GLU A 10 -14.62 -11.85 -4.67
C GLU A 10 -13.12 -11.94 -4.94
N LEU A 11 -12.27 -11.63 -3.95
CA LEU A 11 -10.84 -11.83 -4.07
C LEU A 11 -10.47 -13.25 -4.50
N ARG A 12 -11.11 -14.27 -3.91
CA ARG A 12 -10.83 -15.68 -4.23
C ARG A 12 -11.35 -16.11 -5.60
N THR A 13 -12.44 -15.52 -6.07
CA THR A 13 -13.07 -15.90 -7.35
C THR A 13 -12.55 -15.08 -8.54
N LYS A 14 -12.13 -13.84 -8.29
CA LYS A 14 -11.72 -12.85 -9.31
C LYS A 14 -10.29 -12.38 -9.09
N GLN A 15 -9.42 -13.26 -8.58
CA GLN A 15 -8.08 -12.90 -8.14
C GLN A 15 -7.28 -12.19 -9.23
N ALA A 16 -7.20 -12.77 -10.43
CA ALA A 16 -6.46 -12.18 -11.56
C ALA A 16 -6.89 -10.73 -11.84
N LEU A 17 -8.20 -10.51 -12.03
CA LEU A 17 -8.77 -9.18 -12.28
C LEU A 17 -8.40 -8.16 -11.19
N ILE A 18 -8.43 -8.57 -9.93
CA ILE A 18 -8.15 -7.68 -8.80
C ILE A 18 -6.66 -7.33 -8.74
N LEU A 19 -5.77 -8.28 -9.07
CA LEU A 19 -4.33 -8.02 -9.15
C LEU A 19 -3.99 -7.14 -10.36
N ASP A 20 -4.59 -7.38 -11.53
CA ASP A 20 -4.39 -6.55 -12.72
C ASP A 20 -4.77 -5.08 -12.45
N LYS A 21 -5.80 -4.86 -11.63
CA LYS A 21 -6.23 -3.54 -11.18
C LYS A 21 -5.23 -2.88 -10.22
N ALA A 22 -4.70 -3.65 -9.28
CA ALA A 22 -3.64 -3.19 -8.39
C ALA A 22 -2.38 -2.80 -9.18
N ASP A 23 -2.00 -3.61 -10.18
CA ASP A 23 -0.88 -3.34 -11.09
C ASP A 23 -1.12 -2.09 -11.97
N ALA A 24 -2.38 -1.78 -12.30
CA ALA A 24 -2.77 -0.55 -12.99
C ALA A 24 -2.72 0.71 -12.09
N GLY A 25 -2.37 0.57 -10.81
CA GLY A 25 -2.28 1.67 -9.85
C GLY A 25 -3.61 2.07 -9.21
N GLU A 26 -4.61 1.19 -9.24
CA GLU A 26 -5.88 1.39 -8.52
C GLU A 26 -5.74 1.00 -7.04
N ASP A 27 -6.39 1.73 -6.14
CA ASP A 27 -6.41 1.38 -4.71
C ASP A 27 -7.44 0.28 -4.45
N ILE A 28 -6.98 -0.88 -4.00
CA ILE A 28 -7.86 -2.03 -3.74
C ILE A 28 -7.99 -2.28 -2.24
N VAL A 29 -9.22 -2.24 -1.73
CA VAL A 29 -9.54 -2.58 -0.34
C VAL A 29 -10.33 -3.89 -0.26
N ILE A 30 -9.85 -4.82 0.56
CA ILE A 30 -10.46 -6.13 0.80
C ILE A 30 -11.11 -6.17 2.18
N HIS A 31 -12.42 -6.36 2.23
CA HIS A 31 -13.19 -6.46 3.47
C HIS A 31 -13.39 -7.92 3.91
N ARG A 32 -13.06 -8.22 5.18
CA ARG A 32 -13.20 -9.53 5.81
C ARG A 32 -14.06 -9.47 7.07
N GLY A 33 -15.38 -9.60 6.88
CA GLY A 33 -16.32 -9.55 8.01
C GLY A 33 -16.36 -8.16 8.65
N ILE A 34 -16.73 -8.09 9.93
CA ILE A 34 -16.94 -6.81 10.63
C ILE A 34 -15.59 -6.18 10.99
N ARG A 35 -15.37 -4.93 10.53
CA ARG A 35 -14.24 -4.05 10.91
C ARG A 35 -12.83 -4.60 10.60
N LYS A 36 -12.69 -5.50 9.62
CA LYS A 36 -11.38 -5.92 9.11
C LYS A 36 -11.29 -5.62 7.63
N SER A 37 -10.34 -4.78 7.26
CA SER A 37 -10.08 -4.38 5.89
C SER A 37 -8.57 -4.42 5.64
N TYR A 38 -8.19 -4.81 4.43
CA TYR A 38 -6.80 -4.93 3.99
C TYR A 38 -6.64 -4.19 2.68
N MET A 39 -5.44 -3.69 2.37
CA MET A 39 -5.14 -3.09 1.06
C MET A 39 -4.25 -4.03 0.26
N ILE A 40 -4.50 -4.15 -1.04
CA ILE A 40 -3.58 -4.83 -1.97
C ILE A 40 -2.76 -3.76 -2.66
N VAL A 41 -1.44 -3.87 -2.51
CA VAL A 41 -0.46 -2.96 -3.12
C VAL A 41 0.54 -3.86 -3.85
N PRO A 42 0.79 -3.63 -5.16
CA PRO A 42 1.85 -4.34 -5.86
C PRO A 42 3.19 -3.95 -5.23
N ILE A 43 4.10 -4.92 -5.12
CA ILE A 43 5.46 -4.65 -4.67
C ILE A 43 6.32 -4.60 -5.92
N HIS A 44 7.01 -3.49 -6.14
CA HIS A 44 7.98 -3.32 -7.22
C HIS A 44 9.39 -3.64 -6.70
N GLU A 45 10.31 -4.03 -7.58
CA GLU A 45 11.69 -4.38 -7.19
C GLU A 45 12.39 -3.22 -6.44
N ASP A 46 12.06 -1.99 -6.82
CA ASP A 46 12.57 -0.76 -6.19
C ASP A 46 12.03 -0.51 -4.78
N ASP A 47 10.88 -1.12 -4.40
CA ASP A 47 10.26 -0.94 -3.09
C ASP A 47 11.03 -1.66 -1.96
N TYR A 48 11.87 -2.65 -2.30
CA TYR A 48 12.71 -3.36 -1.34
C TYR A 48 13.94 -2.56 -0.92
N THR A 49 14.31 -1.55 -1.70
CA THR A 49 15.41 -0.65 -1.40
C THR A 49 14.87 0.60 -0.71
N ILE A 50 15.19 0.75 0.57
CA ILE A 50 15.15 2.08 1.20
C ILE A 50 16.14 2.94 0.42
N SER A 51 15.64 3.74 -0.53
CA SER A 51 16.46 4.64 -1.31
C SER A 51 17.26 5.54 -0.37
N ASP A 52 18.47 5.93 -0.77
CA ASP A 52 19.29 6.82 0.04
C ASP A 52 18.56 8.14 0.34
N GLU A 53 17.72 8.61 -0.60
CA GLU A 53 16.81 9.75 -0.38
C GLU A 53 15.80 9.53 0.76
N PHE A 54 15.26 8.31 0.91
CA PHE A 54 14.34 7.99 1.99
C PHE A 54 15.07 7.94 3.34
N ARG A 55 16.33 7.46 3.36
CA ARG A 55 17.18 7.51 4.55
C ARG A 55 17.47 8.94 4.97
N GLU A 56 17.78 9.83 4.03
CA GLU A 56 18.00 11.25 4.29
C GLU A 56 16.75 11.94 4.84
N LYS A 57 15.56 11.65 4.28
CA LYS A 57 14.29 12.18 4.81
C LYS A 57 14.03 11.72 6.25
N ILE A 58 14.28 10.45 6.57
CA ILE A 58 14.16 9.92 7.94
C ILE A 58 15.18 10.59 8.88
N ALA A 59 16.41 10.78 8.42
CA ALA A 59 17.46 11.43 9.21
C ALA A 59 17.08 12.88 9.54
N LYS A 60 16.62 13.63 8.54
CA LYS A 60 16.16 15.02 8.71
C LYS A 60 14.96 15.12 9.65
N ALA A 61 13.97 14.24 9.49
CA ALA A 61 12.82 14.19 10.39
C ALA A 61 13.20 13.89 11.85
N ARG A 62 14.22 13.04 12.07
CA ARG A 62 14.77 12.76 13.41
C ARG A 62 15.51 13.95 14.00
N GLU A 63 16.23 14.72 13.19
CA GLU A 63 16.88 15.95 13.63
C GLU A 63 15.87 17.03 13.98
N ASP A 64 14.86 17.25 13.14
CA ASP A 64 13.77 18.21 13.41
C ASP A 64 13.03 17.87 14.70
N TYR A 65 12.71 16.59 14.93
CA TYR A 65 12.11 16.11 16.17
C TYR A 65 13.00 16.38 17.40
N LYS A 66 14.31 16.11 17.30
CA LYS A 66 15.27 16.41 18.39
C LYS A 66 15.43 17.93 18.62
N ALA A 67 15.27 18.73 17.57
CA ALA A 67 15.32 20.19 17.63
C ALA A 67 13.99 20.81 18.08
N GLY A 68 12.94 20.02 18.29
CA GLY A 68 11.62 20.48 18.73
C GLY A 68 10.82 21.21 17.65
N LYS A 69 11.03 20.88 16.36
CA LYS A 69 10.29 21.39 15.21
C LYS A 69 9.26 20.39 14.69
#